data_AF-A0A8S9W994-F1
#
_entry.id   AF-A0A8S9W994-F1
#
_cell.length_a   1.000
_cell.length_b   1.000
_cell.length_c   1.000
_cell.angle_alpha   90.00
_cell.angle_beta   90.00
_cell.angle_gamma   90.00
#
_symmetry.space_group_name_H-M   'P 1'
#
loop_
_entity.id
_entity.type
_entity.pdbx_description
1 polymer ?
#
loop_
_entity_poly.entity_id
_entity_poly.type
_entity_poly.pdbx_seq_one_letter_code
_entity_poly.pdbx_strand_id
1 'polypeptide(L)' 'MDKIAYISDTLAFDREPAFYGSHEGIPASELYDKEDAAEALEGTLWVINMVKRAII' A
#
# COMPACT_ATOMS: atom_id res chain seq x y z
N MET A 1 0.34 17.29 -2.20
CA MET A 1 -0.31 16.19 -2.94
C MET A 1 -1.60 15.84 -2.25
N ASP A 2 -2.62 15.41 -3.00
CA ASP A 2 -3.86 14.88 -2.43
C ASP A 2 -3.57 13.55 -1.72
N LYS A 3 -4.07 13.37 -0.49
CA LYS A 3 -3.77 12.19 0.36
C LYS A 3 -4.19 10.89 -0.33
N ILE A 4 -5.29 10.91 -1.10
CA ILE A 4 -5.77 9.74 -1.84
C ILE A 4 -4.80 9.33 -2.96
N ALA A 5 -4.22 10.30 -3.65
CA ALA A 5 -3.27 10.04 -4.74
C ALA A 5 -2.00 9.40 -4.18
N TYR A 6 -1.48 9.95 -3.06
CA TYR A 6 -0.32 9.37 -2.37
C TYR A 6 -0.53 7.90 -1.98
N ILE A 7 -1.63 7.60 -1.28
CA ILE A 7 -1.95 6.22 -0.87
C ILE A 7 -2.09 5.30 -2.09
N SER A 8 -2.73 5.78 -3.16
CA SER A 8 -2.94 4.98 -4.36
C SER A 8 -1.61 4.65 -5.06
N ASP A 9 -0.71 5.64 -5.17
CA ASP A 9 0.59 5.46 -5.80
C ASP A 9 1.47 4.50 -5.00
N THR A 10 1.52 4.63 -3.66
CA THR A 10 2.30 3.73 -2.80
C THR A 10 1.80 2.30 -2.90
N LEU A 11 0.49 2.07 -2.74
CA LEU A 11 -0.09 0.72 -2.84
C LEU A 11 0.09 0.10 -4.24
N ALA A 12 0.08 0.92 -5.30
CA ALA A 12 0.33 0.45 -6.65
C ALA A 12 1.81 0.07 -6.86
N PHE A 13 2.73 0.87 -6.32
CA PHE A 13 4.17 0.60 -6.38
C PHE A 13 4.54 -0.70 -5.66
N ASP A 14 3.99 -0.92 -4.46
CA ASP A 14 4.32 -2.09 -3.63
C ASP A 14 3.67 -3.39 -4.11
N ARG A 15 2.72 -3.31 -5.05
CA ARG A 15 1.90 -4.46 -5.44
C ARG A 15 2.72 -5.65 -5.95
N GLU A 16 3.70 -5.44 -6.82
CA GLU A 16 4.49 -6.55 -7.38
C GLU A 16 5.57 -7.02 -6.39
N PRO A 17 6.39 -6.13 -5.80
CA PRO A 17 7.48 -6.56 -4.93
C PRO A 17 7.01 -7.24 -3.65
N ALA A 18 5.82 -6.90 -3.14
CA ALA A 18 5.24 -7.55 -1.96
C ALA A 18 4.93 -9.05 -2.16
N PHE A 19 4.76 -9.51 -3.41
CA PHE A 19 4.49 -10.91 -3.73
C PHE A 19 5.70 -11.64 -4.30
N TYR A 20 6.51 -10.94 -5.10
CA TYR A 20 7.55 -11.57 -5.91
C TYR A 20 8.98 -11.17 -5.51
N GLY A 21 9.12 -10.20 -4.59
CA GLY A 21 10.41 -9.61 -4.29
C GLY A 21 10.87 -8.61 -5.35
N SER A 22 12.09 -8.10 -5.22
CA SER A 22 12.64 -7.11 -6.14
C SER A 22 13.18 -7.77 -7.41
N HIS A 23 13.30 -6.99 -8.49
CA HIS A 23 13.97 -7.44 -9.71
C HIS A 23 15.45 -7.82 -9.51
N GLU A 24 16.07 -7.36 -8.42
CA GLU A 24 17.44 -7.71 -8.04
C GLU A 24 17.52 -9.02 -7.23
N GLY A 25 16.38 -9.68 -6.97
CA GLY A 25 16.31 -10.96 -6.28
C GLY A 25 16.16 -10.88 -4.76
N ILE A 26 15.84 -9.70 -4.22
CA ILE A 26 15.58 -9.53 -2.78
C ILE A 26 14.18 -10.06 -2.47
N PRO A 27 14.00 -11.01 -1.53
CA PRO A 27 12.68 -11.55 -1.21
C PRO A 27 11.80 -10.51 -0.51
N ALA A 28 10.48 -10.62 -0.68
CA ALA A 28 9.50 -9.69 -0.10
C ALA A 28 9.65 -9.53 1.44
N SER A 29 10.02 -10.61 2.14
CA SER A 29 10.24 -10.59 3.60
C SER A 29 11.45 -9.76 4.05
N GLU A 30 12.34 -9.40 3.12
CA GLU A 30 13.48 -8.52 3.37
C GLU A 30 13.24 -7.08 2.86
N LEU A 31 12.25 -6.90 1.99
CA LEU A 31 11.84 -5.59 1.47
C LEU A 31 10.87 -4.86 2.39
N TYR A 32 10.03 -5.61 3.09
CA TYR A 32 8.94 -5.07 3.89
C TYR A 32 9.00 -5.59 5.30
N ASP A 33 8.68 -4.72 6.24
CA ASP A 33 8.54 -5.04 7.64
C ASP A 33 7.10 -4.83 8.15
N LYS A 34 6.96 -4.87 9.47
CA LYS A 34 5.67 -4.70 10.14
C LYS A 34 5.14 -3.27 10.02
N GLU A 35 6.02 -2.27 10.02
CA GLU A 35 5.66 -0.86 9.93
C GLU A 35 5.10 -0.58 8.52
N ASP A 36 5.76 -1.09 7.47
CA ASP A 36 5.26 -0.99 6.09
C ASP A 36 3.86 -1.59 5.96
N ALA A 37 3.64 -2.78 6.52
CA ALA A 37 2.34 -3.45 6.51
C ALA A 37 1.27 -2.66 7.27
N ALA A 38 1.64 -2.00 8.37
CA ALA A 38 0.72 -1.18 9.16
C ALA A 38 0.31 0.09 8.41
N GLU A 39 1.26 0.76 7.74
CA GLU A 39 0.99 1.95 6.93
C GLU A 39 0.09 1.63 5.73
N ALA A 40 0.38 0.54 5.02
CA ALA A 40 -0.44 0.07 3.90
C ALA A 40 -1.88 -0.23 4.35
N LEU A 41 -2.05 -0.85 5.52
CA LEU A 41 -3.36 -1.14 6.10
C LEU A 41 -4.10 0.16 6.48
N GLU A 42 -3.44 1.10 7.16
CA GLU A 42 -4.04 2.38 7.53
C GLU A 42 -4.50 3.17 6.30
N GLY A 43 -3.65 3.26 5.28
CA GLY A 43 -3.97 3.90 4.01
C GLY A 43 -5.18 3.26 3.33
N THR A 44 -5.20 1.93 3.26
CA THR A 44 -6.31 1.17 2.68
C THR A 44 -7.62 1.43 3.43
N LEU A 45 -7.61 1.38 4.76
CA LEU A 45 -8.78 1.66 5.59
C LEU A 45 -9.30 3.09 5.40
N TRP A 46 -8.39 4.06 5.27
CA TRP A 46 -8.76 5.44 4.99
C TRP A 46 -9.47 5.59 3.64
N VAL A 47 -8.96 4.95 2.58
CA VAL A 47 -9.58 4.97 1.24
C VAL A 47 -10.95 4.29 1.27
N ILE A 48 -11.07 3.11 1.91
CA ILE A 48 -12.35 2.41 2.07
C ILE A 48 -13.38 3.31 2.76
N ASN A 49 -12.99 4.00 3.83
CA ASN A 49 -13.88 4.89 4.56
C ASN A 49 -14.32 6.10 3.72
N MET A 50 -13.44 6.64 2.88
CA MET A 50 -13.81 7.68 1.93
C MET A 50 -14.82 7.20 0.90
N VAL A 51 -14.58 6.04 0.28
CA VAL A 51 -15.50 5.46 -0.72
C VAL A 51 -16.87 5.18 -0.09
N LYS A 52 -16.91 4.65 1.14
CA LYS A 52 -18.15 4.44 1.88
C LYS A 52 -18.96 5.73 2.06
N ARG A 53 -18.30 6.86 2.36
CA ARG A 53 -18.96 8.17 2.50
C ARG A 53 -19.44 8.79 1.19
N ALA A 54 -18.89 8.35 0.05
CA ALA A 54 -19.29 8.86 -1.25
C ALA A 54 -20.51 8.09 -1.83
N ILE A 55 -20.69 6.83 -1.41
CA ILE A 55 -21.76 5.95 -1.88
C ILE A 55 -22.99 6.00 -0.97
N ILE A 56 -22.81 6.34 0.31
CA ILE A 56 -23.87 6.45 1.33
C ILE A 56 -24.17 7.92 1.59
#